data_AF-A0A9C9PJP5-F1
#
_entry.id   AF-A0A9C9PJP5-F1
#
_cell.length_a   1.000
_cell.length_b   1.000
_cell.length_c   1.000
_cell.angle_alpha   90.00
_cell.angle_beta   90.00
_cell.angle_gamma   90.00
#
_symmetry.space_group_name_H-M   'P 1'
#
loop_
_entity.id
_entity.type
_entity.pdbx_description
1 polymer ?
#
loop_
_entity_poly.entity_id
_entity_poly.type
_entity_poly.pdbx_seq_one_letter_code
_entity_poly.pdbx_strand_id
1 'polypeptide(L)'
;MRILSVEIKNFKGFYGTYNIELHQHNLLVYGDNGSGKTSLFMALKLFLEAGVKGHAFEKHQNIFIPNDEGYVKWHIKPDPSSRPVSYEWSKKVNETNALSIMEANKAKGFFDYKGLLETYFLHRTSPTVNLFNLLVNTLLANSINDFT
;
A
#
# COMPACT_ATOMS: atom_id res chain seq x y z
N MET A 1 -13.07 7.85 4.03
CA MET A 1 -12.57 7.27 2.76
C MET A 1 -12.73 5.76 2.73
N ARG A 2 -13.20 5.20 1.60
CA ARG A 2 -13.24 3.76 1.32
C ARG A 2 -12.57 3.47 -0.03
N ILE A 3 -11.68 2.48 -0.10
CA ILE A 3 -11.12 1.99 -1.37
C ILE A 3 -12.11 0.99 -1.96
N LEU A 4 -12.49 1.17 -3.23
CA LEU A 4 -13.45 0.32 -3.95
C LEU A 4 -12.73 -0.73 -4.78
N SER A 5 -11.69 -0.32 -5.50
CA SER A 5 -10.83 -1.23 -6.23
C SER A 5 -9.45 -0.62 -6.45
N VAL A 6 -8.49 -1.50 -6.75
CA VAL A 6 -7.13 -1.14 -7.13
C VAL A 6 -6.82 -1.79 -8.47
N GLU A 7 -6.57 -0.95 -9.47
CA GLU A 7 -6.15 -1.40 -10.79
C GLU A 7 -4.62 -1.27 -10.90
N ILE A 8 -3.97 -2.36 -11.30
CA ILE A 8 -2.52 -2.46 -11.38
C ILE A 8 -2.16 -2.90 -12.78
N LYS A 9 -1.32 -2.11 -13.45
CA LYS A 9 -0.79 -2.43 -14.78
C LYS A 9 0.73 -2.41 -14.74
N ASN A 10 1.35 -3.50 -15.17
CA ASN A 10 2.80 -3.59 -15.43
C ASN A 10 3.68 -3.12 -14.24
N PHE A 11 3.30 -3.47 -13.01
CA PHE A 11 3.98 -3.07 -11.78
C PHE A 11 4.61 -4.28 -11.08
N LYS A 12 5.93 -4.26 -10.87
CA LYS A 12 6.72 -5.34 -10.27
C LYS A 12 6.35 -6.69 -10.88
N GLY A 13 5.79 -7.62 -10.09
CA GLY A 13 5.41 -8.95 -10.55
C GLY A 13 4.11 -9.02 -11.36
N PHE A 14 3.37 -7.92 -11.54
CA PHE A 14 2.16 -7.90 -12.36
C PHE A 14 2.50 -7.68 -13.83
N TYR A 15 2.10 -8.62 -14.69
CA TYR A 15 2.24 -8.55 -16.15
C TYR A 15 0.87 -8.34 -16.79
N GLY A 16 0.66 -7.20 -17.46
CA GLY A 16 -0.66 -6.77 -17.94
C GLY A 16 -1.45 -6.01 -16.88
N THR A 17 -2.76 -5.85 -17.11
CA THR A 17 -3.69 -5.12 -16.25
C THR A 17 -4.50 -6.07 -15.38
N TYR A 18 -4.58 -5.78 -14.08
CA TYR A 18 -5.40 -6.50 -13.10
C TYR A 18 -6.23 -5.50 -12.32
N ASN A 19 -7.51 -5.82 -12.11
CA ASN A 19 -8.39 -5.05 -11.23
C ASN A 19 -8.72 -5.89 -9.99
N ILE A 20 -8.44 -5.35 -8.80
CA ILE A 20 -8.68 -6.02 -7.52
C ILE A 20 -9.80 -5.27 -6.81
N GLU A 21 -10.97 -5.91 -6.69
CA GLU A 21 -12.15 -5.32 -6.06
C GLU A 21 -12.13 -5.50 -4.54
N LEU A 22 -12.49 -4.44 -3.81
CA LEU A 22 -12.50 -4.35 -2.35
C LEU A 22 -13.95 -4.19 -1.86
N HIS A 23 -14.67 -5.32 -1.81
CA HIS A 23 -16.09 -5.33 -1.48
C HIS A 23 -16.41 -5.11 0.00
N GLN A 24 -15.48 -5.38 0.92
CA GLN A 24 -15.70 -5.35 2.36
C GLN A 24 -14.55 -4.67 3.13
N HIS A 25 -14.59 -4.77 4.46
CA HIS A 25 -13.62 -4.14 5.37
C HIS A 25 -12.27 -4.87 5.44
N ASN A 26 -12.28 -6.21 5.28
CA ASN A 26 -11.09 -7.05 5.42
C ASN A 26 -10.84 -7.81 4.11
N LEU A 27 -9.58 -7.90 3.70
CA LEU A 27 -9.13 -8.65 2.54
C LEU A 27 -8.03 -9.63 2.96
N LEU A 28 -8.23 -10.92 2.67
CA LEU A 28 -7.17 -11.93 2.76
C LEU A 28 -6.65 -12.26 1.36
N VAL A 29 -5.37 -12.00 1.11
CA VAL A 29 -4.71 -12.34 -0.14
C VAL A 29 -3.76 -13.52 0.10
N TYR A 30 -3.99 -14.63 -0.59
CA TYR A 30 -3.18 -15.86 -0.50
C TYR A 30 -2.89 -16.43 -1.90
N GLY A 31 -1.97 -17.39 -1.97
CA GLY A 31 -1.55 -18.03 -3.22
C GLY A 31 -0.09 -18.46 -3.20
N ASP A 32 0.40 -19.05 -4.29
CA ASP A 32 1.73 -19.65 -4.37
C ASP A 32 2.88 -18.64 -4.36
N ASN A 33 4.08 -19.11 -4.03
CA ASN A 33 5.28 -18.28 -4.14
C ASN A 33 5.45 -17.76 -5.57
N GLY A 34 5.72 -16.46 -5.70
CA GLY A 34 5.79 -15.79 -7.01
C GLY A 34 4.46 -15.28 -7.56
N SER A 35 3.30 -15.56 -6.93
CA SER A 35 1.98 -15.14 -7.42
C SER A 35 1.69 -13.63 -7.37
N GLY A 36 2.65 -12.79 -6.99
CA GLY A 36 2.48 -11.33 -6.95
C GLY A 36 1.96 -10.73 -5.64
N LYS A 37 1.76 -11.54 -4.57
CA LYS A 37 1.31 -11.04 -3.25
C LYS A 37 2.15 -9.88 -2.71
N THR A 38 3.47 -10.02 -2.71
CA THR A 38 4.40 -8.96 -2.28
C THR A 38 4.36 -7.75 -3.22
N SER A 39 4.12 -7.97 -4.51
CA SER A 39 3.93 -6.88 -5.48
C SER A 39 2.66 -6.08 -5.16
N LEU A 40 1.56 -6.74 -4.78
CA LEU A 40 0.34 -6.06 -4.36
C LEU A 40 0.57 -5.24 -3.10
N PHE A 41 1.20 -5.83 -2.08
CA PHE A 41 1.57 -5.12 -0.87
C PHE A 41 2.39 -3.86 -1.17
N MET A 42 3.39 -3.98 -2.05
CA MET A 42 4.22 -2.85 -2.48
C MET A 42 3.43 -1.81 -3.29
N ALA A 43 2.50 -2.23 -4.16
CA ALA A 43 1.65 -1.31 -4.93
C ALA A 43 0.81 -0.44 -3.99
N LEU A 44 0.19 -1.05 -2.98
CA LEU A 44 -0.62 -0.33 -2.01
C LEU A 44 0.21 0.64 -1.16
N LYS A 45 1.36 0.17 -0.65
CA LYS A 45 2.24 0.97 0.19
C LYS A 45 2.83 2.15 -0.57
N LEU A 46 3.42 1.88 -1.74
CA LEU A 46 4.13 2.89 -2.51
C LEU A 46 3.18 3.91 -3.13
N PHE A 47 1.94 3.53 -3.47
CA PHE A 47 0.94 4.48 -3.95
C PHE A 47 0.65 5.58 -2.92
N LEU A 48 0.46 5.22 -1.65
CA LEU A 48 0.27 6.19 -0.57
C LEU A 48 1.52 7.05 -0.33
N GLU A 49 2.70 6.47 -0.54
CA GLU A 49 3.99 7.14 -0.31
C GLU A 49 4.47 8.00 -1.46
N ALA A 50 4.00 7.76 -2.69
CA ALA A 50 4.61 8.28 -3.90
C ALA A 50 4.67 9.80 -3.95
N GLY A 51 3.59 10.46 -3.55
CA GLY A 51 3.49 11.91 -3.55
C GLY A 51 4.36 12.57 -2.49
N VAL A 52 4.31 12.04 -1.27
CA VAL A 52 5.00 12.61 -0.10
C VAL A 52 6.50 12.30 -0.10
N LYS A 53 6.89 11.09 -0.51
CA LYS A 53 8.30 10.62 -0.50
C LYS A 53 8.98 10.70 -1.87
N GLY A 54 8.26 11.12 -2.92
CA GLY A 54 8.81 11.27 -4.27
C GLY A 54 9.21 9.95 -4.92
N HIS A 55 8.44 8.87 -4.72
CA HIS A 55 8.74 7.59 -5.38
C HIS A 55 8.47 7.68 -6.88
N ALA A 56 9.51 7.48 -7.68
CA ALA A 56 9.41 7.35 -9.13
C ALA A 56 8.84 5.98 -9.50
N PHE A 57 7.77 5.96 -10.30
CA PHE A 57 7.07 4.73 -10.69
C PHE A 57 7.97 3.76 -11.47
N GLU A 58 8.87 4.28 -12.30
CA GLU A 58 9.75 3.53 -13.19
C GLU A 58 10.68 2.56 -12.44
N LYS A 59 11.03 2.88 -11.19
CA LYS A 59 11.81 1.99 -10.31
C LYS A 59 11.02 0.73 -9.89
N HIS A 60 9.75 0.69 -10.19
CA HIS A 60 8.81 -0.35 -9.82
C HIS A 60 8.05 -0.91 -11.04
N GLN A 61 8.39 -0.49 -12.25
CA GLN A 61 7.92 -1.08 -13.50
C GLN A 61 8.26 -2.58 -13.54
N ASN A 62 7.40 -3.37 -14.16
CA ASN A 62 7.69 -4.76 -14.47
C ASN A 62 8.89 -4.85 -15.44
N ILE A 63 9.93 -5.57 -15.00
CA ILE A 63 11.21 -5.68 -15.71
C ILE A 63 11.12 -6.44 -17.04
N PHE A 64 10.10 -7.28 -17.23
CA PHE A 64 9.93 -8.07 -18.44
C PHE A 64 9.26 -7.29 -19.58
N ILE A 65 8.67 -6.14 -19.26
CA ILE A 65 7.96 -5.24 -20.19
C ILE A 65 8.30 -3.78 -19.88
N PRO A 66 9.58 -3.38 -20.00
CA PRO A 66 10.06 -2.06 -19.59
C PRO A 66 9.56 -0.93 -20.51
N ASN A 67 9.14 -1.25 -21.73
CA ASN A 67 8.69 -0.27 -22.72
C ASN A 67 7.17 -0.04 -22.68
N ASP A 68 6.43 -0.90 -22.00
CA ASP A 68 4.97 -0.81 -21.90
C ASP A 68 4.56 0.16 -20.80
N GLU A 69 3.42 0.84 -20.98
CA GLU A 69 2.88 1.71 -19.95
C GLU A 69 2.45 0.91 -18.71
N GLY A 70 2.92 1.33 -17.53
CA GLY A 70 2.48 0.81 -16.25
C GLY A 70 1.88 1.90 -15.37
N TYR A 71 1.00 1.49 -14.47
CA TYR A 71 0.40 2.35 -13.45
C TYR A 71 -0.12 1.54 -12.26
N VAL A 72 -0.37 2.24 -11.17
CA VAL A 72 -1.30 1.83 -10.12
C VAL A 72 -2.40 2.88 -10.05
N LYS A 73 -3.66 2.45 -10.03
CA LYS A 73 -4.84 3.31 -9.90
C LYS A 73 -5.68 2.87 -8.73
N TRP A 74 -6.11 3.84 -7.94
CA TRP A 74 -7.03 3.61 -6.84
C TRP A 74 -8.37 4.22 -7.19
N HIS A 75 -9.42 3.41 -7.15
CA HIS A 75 -10.79 3.87 -7.21
C HIS A 75 -11.31 3.96 -5.78
N ILE A 76 -11.59 5.17 -5.32
CA ILE A 76 -12.01 5.42 -3.94
C ILE A 76 -13.34 6.14 -3.87
N LYS A 77 -14.00 6.01 -2.72
CA LYS A 77 -15.13 6.84 -2.30
C LYS A 77 -14.69 7.67 -1.09
N PRO A 78 -14.42 8.98 -1.23
CA PRO A 78 -13.99 9.83 -0.12
C PRO A 78 -14.94 9.77 1.07
N ASP A 79 -16.24 9.95 0.79
CA ASP A 79 -17.34 9.93 1.77
C ASP A 79 -18.51 9.05 1.30
N PRO A 80 -19.35 8.51 2.20
CA PRO A 80 -20.47 7.64 1.82
C PRO A 80 -21.45 8.25 0.81
N SER A 81 -21.62 9.58 0.81
CA SER A 81 -22.49 10.33 -0.12
C SER A 81 -21.78 10.79 -1.40
N SER A 82 -20.45 10.80 -1.42
CA SER A 82 -19.66 11.29 -2.55
C SER A 82 -19.68 10.33 -3.75
N ARG A 83 -19.42 10.86 -4.95
CA ARG A 83 -19.18 10.04 -6.14
C ARG A 83 -17.79 9.37 -6.04
N PRO A 84 -17.60 8.16 -6.59
CA PRO A 84 -16.28 7.57 -6.71
C PRO A 84 -15.33 8.46 -7.51
N VAL A 85 -14.07 8.52 -7.06
CA VAL A 85 -12.98 9.27 -7.68
C VAL A 85 -11.81 8.31 -7.89
N SER A 86 -11.04 8.54 -8.96
CA SER A 86 -9.87 7.72 -9.29
C SER A 86 -8.60 8.56 -9.19
N TYR A 87 -7.53 7.95 -8.70
CA TYR A 87 -6.20 8.57 -8.65
C TYR A 87 -5.18 7.63 -9.29
N GLU A 88 -4.33 8.16 -10.16
CA GLU A 88 -3.29 7.43 -10.87
C GLU A 88 -1.88 7.75 -10.35
N TRP A 89 -1.05 6.71 -10.27
CA TRP A 89 0.40 6.81 -10.15
C TRP A 89 1.07 6.01 -11.27
N SER A 90 1.77 6.72 -12.14
CA SER A 90 2.48 6.20 -13.31
C SER A 90 3.73 7.04 -13.60
N LYS A 91 4.45 6.71 -14.67
CA LYS A 91 5.57 7.53 -15.18
C LYS A 91 5.14 8.94 -15.58
N LYS A 92 3.93 9.09 -16.13
CA LYS A 92 3.44 10.35 -16.74
C LYS A 92 2.55 11.14 -15.77
N VAL A 93 1.89 10.44 -14.85
CA VAL A 93 0.86 11.00 -13.97
C VAL A 93 1.18 10.65 -12.53
N ASN A 94 1.11 11.64 -11.64
CA ASN A 94 1.22 11.39 -10.21
C ASN A 94 0.18 12.20 -9.44
N GLU A 95 -0.97 11.60 -9.21
CA GLU A 95 -2.11 12.20 -8.50
C GLU A 95 -2.13 11.84 -7.00
N THR A 96 -1.08 11.18 -6.51
CA THR A 96 -0.98 10.73 -5.11
C THR A 96 -0.78 11.87 -4.11
N ASN A 97 -0.61 13.10 -4.60
CA ASN A 97 -0.61 14.34 -3.81
C ASN A 97 -2.02 14.87 -3.53
N ALA A 98 -3.08 14.19 -3.97
CA ALA A 98 -4.45 14.58 -3.63
C ALA A 98 -4.68 14.50 -2.11
N LEU A 99 -5.44 15.45 -1.56
CA LEU A 99 -5.71 15.55 -0.12
C LEU A 99 -6.18 14.23 0.50
N SER A 100 -7.12 13.54 -0.16
CA SER A 100 -7.63 12.23 0.29
C SER A 100 -6.54 11.15 0.44
N ILE A 101 -5.56 11.14 -0.47
CA ILE A 101 -4.44 10.20 -0.47
C ILE A 101 -3.41 10.60 0.59
N MET A 102 -3.11 11.89 0.72
CA MET A 102 -2.17 12.40 1.72
C MET A 102 -2.68 12.14 3.15
N GLU A 103 -3.96 12.39 3.43
CA GLU A 103 -4.56 12.08 4.73
C GLU A 103 -4.55 10.57 5.02
N ALA A 104 -4.87 9.75 4.02
CA ALA A 104 -4.76 8.29 4.16
C ALA A 104 -3.32 7.83 4.42
N ASN A 105 -2.33 8.50 3.83
CA ASN A 105 -0.91 8.21 4.03
C ASN A 105 -0.44 8.51 5.47
N LYS A 106 -1.04 9.50 6.16
CA LYS A 106 -0.79 9.74 7.59
C LYS A 106 -1.33 8.59 8.45
N ALA A 107 -2.51 8.06 8.13
CA ALA A 107 -3.13 7.00 8.94
C ALA A 107 -2.68 5.56 8.57
N LYS A 108 -1.73 5.39 7.65
CA LYS A 108 -1.38 4.07 7.13
C LYS A 108 -0.60 3.23 8.15
N GLY A 109 -0.92 1.93 8.20
CA GLY A 109 -0.14 0.91 8.88
C GLY A 109 0.32 -0.17 7.91
N PHE A 110 1.63 -0.35 7.77
CA PHE A 110 2.23 -1.42 6.96
C PHE A 110 3.31 -2.12 7.78
N PHE A 111 3.27 -3.44 7.83
CA PHE A 111 4.32 -4.28 8.40
C PHE A 111 4.44 -5.54 7.55
N ASP A 112 5.60 -6.18 7.62
CA ASP A 112 5.87 -7.43 6.93
C ASP A 112 6.19 -8.54 7.94
N TYR A 113 6.50 -9.73 7.41
CA TYR A 113 6.84 -10.86 8.27
C TYR A 113 8.07 -10.59 9.14
N LYS A 114 9.02 -9.74 8.71
CA LYS A 114 10.24 -9.45 9.48
C LYS A 114 9.88 -8.66 10.73
N GLY A 115 9.03 -7.64 10.60
CA GLY A 115 8.50 -6.90 11.76
C GLY A 115 7.75 -7.81 12.73
N LEU A 116 6.96 -8.76 12.22
CA LEU A 116 6.31 -9.75 13.09
C LEU A 116 7.33 -10.67 13.77
N LEU A 117 8.33 -11.12 13.03
CA LEU A 117 9.37 -12.03 13.52
C LEU A 117 10.16 -11.40 14.69
N GLU A 118 10.44 -10.10 14.62
CA GLU A 118 11.14 -9.37 15.70
C GLU A 118 10.41 -9.51 17.04
N THR A 119 9.07 -9.52 17.06
CA THR A 119 8.30 -9.72 18.31
C THR A 119 8.52 -11.12 18.92
N TYR A 120 8.84 -12.12 18.11
CA TYR A 120 9.12 -13.47 18.60
C TYR A 120 10.58 -13.61 19.05
N PHE A 121 11.52 -13.09 18.27
CA PHE A 121 12.95 -13.30 18.52
C PHE A 121 13.49 -12.44 19.67
N LEU A 122 12.98 -11.23 19.86
CA LEU A 122 13.43 -10.31 20.90
C LEU A 122 12.91 -10.68 22.30
N HIS A 123 11.91 -11.57 22.39
CA HIS A 123 11.24 -11.93 23.65
C HIS A 123 11.38 -13.41 24.01
N ARG A 124 12.35 -14.13 23.42
CA ARG A 124 12.59 -15.56 23.67
C ARG A 124 12.79 -15.93 25.14
N THR A 125 13.31 -15.00 25.94
CA THR A 125 13.58 -15.18 27.37
C THR A 125 12.52 -14.55 28.27
N SER A 126 11.51 -13.88 27.69
CA SER A 126 10.43 -13.23 28.43
C SER A 126 9.19 -14.14 28.43
N PRO A 127 8.49 -14.30 29.57
CA PRO A 127 7.22 -15.02 29.61
C PRO A 127 6.08 -14.27 28.90
N THR A 128 6.30 -13.00 28.54
CA THR A 128 5.30 -12.15 27.88
C THR A 128 5.84 -11.57 26.57
N VAL A 129 4.95 -11.47 25.58
CA VAL A 129 5.24 -10.82 24.29
C VAL A 129 5.03 -9.31 24.45
N ASN A 130 6.06 -8.51 24.19
CA ASN A 130 5.94 -7.05 24.16
C ASN A 130 5.70 -6.57 22.72
N LEU A 131 4.50 -6.05 22.47
CA LEU A 131 4.09 -5.55 21.15
C LEU A 131 4.31 -4.04 20.99
N PHE A 132 4.76 -3.33 22.03
CA PHE A 132 4.86 -1.88 22.01
C PHE A 132 5.71 -1.37 20.84
N ASN A 133 6.89 -1.94 20.64
CA ASN A 133 7.78 -1.53 19.56
C ASN A 133 7.21 -1.82 18.17
N LEU A 134 6.52 -2.95 17.98
CA LEU A 134 5.84 -3.26 16.72
C LEU A 134 4.72 -2.24 16.47
N LEU A 135 3.89 -1.96 17.47
CA LEU A 135 2.76 -1.05 17.34
C LEU A 135 3.22 0.38 17.08
N VAL A 136 4.10 0.93 17.93
CA VAL A 136 4.48 2.35 17.89
C VAL A 136 5.49 2.62 16.77
N ASN A 137 6.55 1.82 16.68
CA ASN A 137 7.67 2.12 15.78
C ASN A 137 7.51 1.54 14.37
N THR A 138 6.54 0.63 14.16
CA THR A 138 6.28 0.05 12.84
C THR A 138 4.90 0.41 12.32
N LEU A 139 3.84 0.05 13.04
CA LEU A 139 2.46 0.21 12.58
C LEU A 139 1.99 1.68 12.61
N LEU A 140 2.29 2.40 13.69
CA LEU A 140 1.88 3.79 13.90
C LEU A 140 2.98 4.79 13.55
N ALA A 141 4.09 4.33 12.98
CA ALA A 141 5.26 5.18 12.72
C ALA A 141 4.97 6.37 11.78
N ASN A 142 3.92 6.28 10.95
CA ASN A 142 3.51 7.35 10.06
C ASN A 142 2.29 8.13 10.57
N SER A 143 1.70 7.69 11.70
CA SER A 143 0.50 8.29 12.29
C SER A 143 0.83 9.66 12.86
N ILE A 144 0.24 10.69 12.25
CA ILE A 144 0.28 12.07 12.72
C ILE A 144 -1.05 12.34 13.42
N ASN A 145 -0.98 12.94 14.61
CA ASN A 145 -2.17 13.35 15.36
C ASN A 145 -2.56 14.77 14.91
N ASP A 146 -3.77 14.92 14.36
CA ASP A 146 -4.26 16.22 13.86
C ASP A 146 -4.63 17.20 14.99
N PHE A 147 -4.59 16.79 16.27
CA PHE A 147 -4.91 17.63 17.43
C PHE A 147 -3.69 18.29 18.10
N THR A 148 -2.50 18.16 17.52
CA THR A 148 -1.24 18.79 17.98
C THR A 148 -0.61 19.58 16.85
#